data_AF-A0A957SGP8-F1
#
_entry.id   AF-A0A957SGP8-F1
#
_cell.length_a   1.000
_cell.length_b   1.000
_cell.length_c   1.000
_cell.angle_alpha   90.00
_cell.angle_beta   90.00
_cell.angle_gamma   90.00
#
_symmetry.space_group_name_H-M   'P 1'
#
loop_
_entity.id
_entity.type
_entity.pdbx_description
1 polymer ?
#
loop_
_entity_poly.entity_id
_entity_poly.type
_entity_poly.pdbx_seq_one_letter_code
_entity_poly.pdbx_strand_id
1 'polypeptide(L)'
;MSITRQQTPNPNALKFVLPEKMFAQSINFPSVESAASNELANKLFALGNVYNVFMAQDFVTVNKFPNAEWEPLASQIELIIQEEII
;
A
#
# COMPACT_ATOMS: atom_id res chain seq x y z
N MET A 1 10.91 -4.88 13.11
CA MET A 1 11.04 -3.99 11.94
C MET A 1 9.80 -3.09 11.92
N SER A 2 9.94 -1.79 11.69
CA SER A 2 8.82 -0.84 11.87
C SER A 2 8.52 -0.10 10.56
N ILE A 3 7.23 -0.05 10.21
CA ILE A 3 6.72 0.72 9.07
C ILE A 3 6.43 2.15 9.54
N THR A 4 6.73 3.15 8.71
CA THR A 4 6.41 4.56 9.00
C THR A 4 5.42 5.12 7.99
N ARG A 5 4.34 5.73 8.47
CA ARG A 5 3.34 6.40 7.63
C ARG A 5 3.78 7.83 7.31
N GLN A 6 3.73 8.21 6.04
CA GLN A 6 3.97 9.57 5.56
C GLN A 6 2.76 10.06 4.77
N GLN A 7 2.25 11.23 5.14
CA GLN A 7 1.20 11.89 4.37
C GLN A 7 1.76 12.39 3.04
N THR A 8 0.91 12.36 2.02
CA THR A 8 1.20 12.93 0.71
C THR A 8 0.33 14.18 0.53
N PRO A 9 0.64 15.08 -0.42
CA PRO A 9 -0.26 16.19 -0.75
C PRO A 9 -1.64 15.73 -1.23
N ASN A 10 -1.80 14.46 -1.62
CA ASN A 10 -3.09 13.86 -1.92
C ASN A 10 -3.71 13.28 -0.63
N PRO A 11 -4.85 13.80 -0.13
CA PRO A 11 -5.48 13.30 1.10
C PRO A 11 -5.96 11.84 0.98
N ASN A 12 -6.15 11.37 -0.25
CA ASN A 12 -6.55 10.00 -0.54
C ASN A 12 -5.36 9.04 -0.73
N ALA A 13 -4.12 9.51 -0.57
CA ALA A 13 -2.93 8.68 -0.69
C ALA A 13 -2.05 8.77 0.56
N LEU A 14 -1.66 7.60 1.06
CA LEU A 14 -0.77 7.45 2.22
C LEU A 14 0.44 6.60 1.81
N LYS A 15 1.63 7.07 2.18
CA LYS A 15 2.89 6.40 1.90
C LYS A 15 3.35 5.63 3.14
N PHE A 16 3.66 4.36 2.97
CA PHE A 16 4.20 3.47 3.99
C PHE A 16 5.66 3.21 3.65
N VAL A 17 6.56 3.70 4.51
CA VAL A 17 8.01 3.55 4.36
C VAL A 17 8.47 2.36 5.19
N LEU A 18 9.17 1.46 4.52
CA LEU A 18 9.75 0.23 5.03
C LEU A 18 11.16 0.53 5.58
N PRO A 19 11.69 -0.30 6.50
CA PRO A 19 13.02 -0.10 7.04
C PRO A 19 14.15 -0.36 6.01
N GLU A 20 13.85 -1.08 4.94
CA GLU A 20 14.82 -1.47 3.91
C GLU A 20 14.21 -1.49 2.50
N LYS A 21 15.07 -1.53 1.48
CA LYS A 21 14.65 -1.53 0.07
C LYS A 21 14.16 -2.92 -0.33
N MET A 22 12.85 -3.05 -0.51
CA MET A 22 12.19 -4.29 -0.89
C MET A 22 11.95 -4.42 -2.40
N PHE A 23 11.84 -3.31 -3.12
CA PHE A 23 11.48 -3.29 -4.54
C PHE A 23 12.64 -2.77 -5.39
N ALA A 24 13.16 -3.63 -6.27
CA ALA A 24 14.22 -3.27 -7.21
C ALA A 24 13.75 -2.28 -8.30
N GLN A 25 12.48 -2.35 -8.69
CA GLN A 25 11.85 -1.48 -9.67
C GLN A 25 10.54 -0.93 -9.11
N SER A 26 10.11 0.24 -9.59
CA SER A 26 8.80 0.79 -9.24
C SER A 26 7.71 0.08 -10.03
N ILE A 27 6.68 -0.41 -9.33
CA ILE A 27 5.53 -1.08 -9.90
C ILE A 27 4.28 -0.32 -9.49
N ASN A 28 3.42 -0.02 -10.46
CA ASN A 28 2.15 0.65 -10.23
C ASN A 28 1.01 -0.32 -10.54
N PHE A 29 0.10 -0.48 -9.60
CA PHE A 29 -1.12 -1.27 -9.73
C PHE A 29 -2.32 -0.32 -9.73
N PRO A 30 -2.82 0.10 -10.91
CA PRO A 30 -3.97 0.99 -11.02
C PRO A 30 -5.32 0.29 -10.81
N SER A 31 -5.33 -1.04 -10.71
CA SER A 31 -6.53 -1.85 -10.45
C SER A 31 -6.15 -3.22 -9.89
N VAL A 32 -7.14 -3.92 -9.34
CA VAL A 32 -7.01 -5.31 -8.87
C VAL A 32 -6.56 -6.26 -9.99
N GLU A 33 -6.99 -6.03 -11.23
CA GLU A 33 -6.58 -6.85 -12.38
C GLU A 33 -5.08 -6.75 -12.66
N SER A 34 -4.51 -5.55 -12.50
CA SER A 34 -3.06 -5.35 -12.66
C SER A 34 -2.27 -6.00 -11.53
N ALA A 35 -2.91 -6.18 -10.35
CA ALA A 35 -2.32 -6.79 -9.17
C ALA A 35 -2.36 -8.32 -9.18
N ALA A 36 -2.96 -8.97 -10.18
CA ALA A 36 -3.16 -10.42 -10.20
C ALA A 36 -1.87 -11.22 -9.94
N SER A 37 -0.71 -10.75 -10.41
CA SER A 37 0.59 -11.40 -10.23
C SER A 37 1.34 -10.97 -8.95
N ASN A 38 0.75 -10.18 -8.07
CA ASN A 38 1.38 -9.65 -6.86
C ASN A 38 0.46 -9.85 -5.63
N GLU A 39 0.86 -10.76 -4.73
CA GLU A 39 0.06 -11.14 -3.56
C GLU A 39 -0.18 -9.98 -2.60
N LEU A 40 0.85 -9.16 -2.31
CA LEU A 40 0.70 -7.97 -1.47
C LEU A 40 -0.38 -7.03 -2.03
N ALA A 41 -0.28 -6.68 -3.31
CA ALA A 41 -1.22 -5.79 -3.96
C ALA A 41 -2.64 -6.37 -3.92
N ASN A 42 -2.81 -7.66 -4.22
CA ASN A 42 -4.10 -8.35 -4.12
C ASN A 42 -4.70 -8.25 -2.71
N LYS A 43 -3.91 -8.49 -1.65
CA LYS A 43 -4.38 -8.37 -0.26
C LYS A 43 -4.79 -6.94 0.09
N LEU A 44 -4.05 -5.94 -0.38
CA LEU A 44 -4.40 -4.53 -0.19
C LEU A 44 -5.71 -4.16 -0.92
N PHE A 45 -5.91 -4.66 -2.14
CA PHE A 45 -7.18 -4.49 -2.87
C PHE A 45 -8.35 -5.22 -2.22
N ALA A 46 -8.12 -6.37 -1.58
CA ALA A 46 -9.14 -7.14 -0.88
C ALA A 46 -9.78 -6.39 0.31
N LEU A 47 -9.15 -5.31 0.78
CA LEU A 47 -9.72 -4.39 1.78
C LEU A 47 -10.95 -3.62 1.24
N GLY A 48 -11.20 -3.65 -0.08
CA GLY A 48 -12.37 -3.05 -0.74
C GLY A 48 -12.34 -1.52 -0.85
N ASN A 49 -11.52 -0.85 -0.05
CA ASN A 49 -11.43 0.60 0.03
C ASN A 49 -10.20 1.19 -0.71
N VAL A 50 -9.40 0.34 -1.36
CA VAL A 50 -8.18 0.70 -2.08
C VAL A 50 -8.43 0.64 -3.58
N TYR A 51 -8.02 1.68 -4.32
CA TYR A 51 -8.17 1.72 -5.77
C TYR A 51 -6.84 1.76 -6.54
N ASN A 52 -5.73 2.08 -5.87
CA ASN A 52 -4.40 2.04 -6.49
C ASN A 52 -3.34 1.71 -5.43
N VAL A 53 -2.34 0.93 -5.83
CA VAL A 53 -1.16 0.62 -5.03
C VAL A 53 0.09 0.86 -5.86
N PHE A 54 1.04 1.61 -5.32
CA PHE A 54 2.33 1.88 -5.93
C PHE A 54 3.45 1.40 -5.02
N MET A 55 4.38 0.61 -5.54
CA MET A 55 5.49 0.03 -4.78
C MET A 55 6.80 0.46 -5.42
N ALA A 56 7.73 1.00 -4.65
CA ALA A 56 9.03 1.39 -5.17
C ALA A 56 10.08 1.46 -4.05
N GLN A 57 11.29 0.97 -4.33
CA GLN A 57 12.42 1.01 -3.38
C GLN A 57 12.03 0.47 -2.00
N ASP A 58 11.98 1.34 -1.00
CA ASP A 58 11.64 1.08 0.39
C ASP A 58 10.23 1.56 0.77
N PHE A 59 9.32 1.78 -0.17
CA PHE A 59 7.98 2.26 0.18
C PHE A 59 6.84 1.70 -0.66
N VAL A 60 5.66 1.71 -0.05
CA VAL A 60 4.37 1.39 -0.66
C VAL A 60 3.45 2.59 -0.49
N THR A 61 2.94 3.15 -1.57
CA THR A 61 1.88 4.16 -1.54
C THR A 61 0.56 3.47 -1.84
N VAL A 62 -0.43 3.69 -0.99
CA VAL A 62 -1.79 3.17 -1.18
C VAL A 62 -2.71 4.34 -1.37
N ASN A 63 -3.59 4.24 -2.38
CA ASN A 63 -4.65 5.21 -2.58
C ASN A 63 -5.99 4.58 -2.24
N LYS A 64 -6.73 5.24 -1.34
CA LYS A 64 -8.06 4.82 -0.91
C LYS A 64 -9.16 5.60 -1.62
N PHE A 65 -10.36 5.02 -1.73
CA PHE A 65 -11.51 5.77 -2.23
C PHE A 65 -11.83 6.98 -1.32
N PRO A 66 -12.37 8.08 -1.86
CA PRO A 66 -12.63 9.30 -1.08
C PRO A 66 -13.59 9.13 0.10
N ASN A 67 -14.49 8.15 0.02
CA ASN A 67 -15.48 7.82 1.06
C ASN A 67 -14.92 6.93 2.18
N ALA A 68 -13.72 6.37 2.03
CA ALA A 68 -13.09 5.56 3.06
C ALA A 68 -12.31 6.42 4.06
N GLU A 69 -12.23 5.99 5.31
CA GLU A 69 -11.36 6.64 6.32
C GLU A 69 -10.01 5.93 6.41
N TRP A 70 -8.96 6.69 6.78
CA TRP A 70 -7.62 6.12 6.94
C TRP A 70 -7.50 5.27 8.19
N GLU A 71 -8.24 5.55 9.26
CA GLU A 71 -8.33 4.63 10.40
C GLU A 71 -9.69 3.93 10.34
N PRO A 72 -9.77 2.59 10.41
CA PRO A 72 -8.69 1.64 10.73
C PRO A 72 -7.87 1.12 9.53
N LEU A 73 -8.13 1.61 8.31
CA LEU A 73 -7.55 1.09 7.06
C LEU A 73 -6.01 1.05 7.05
N ALA A 74 -5.35 2.12 7.49
CA ALA A 74 -3.89 2.25 7.53
C ALA A 74 -3.25 1.20 8.44
N SER A 75 -3.88 0.89 9.57
CA SER A 75 -3.41 -0.15 10.49
C SER A 75 -3.53 -1.55 9.86
N GLN A 76 -4.59 -1.81 9.08
CA GLN A 76 -4.73 -3.07 8.33
C GLN A 76 -3.69 -3.18 7.21
N ILE A 77 -3.43 -2.08 6.50
CA ILE A 77 -2.40 -2.02 5.45
C ILE A 77 -1.02 -2.34 6.04
N GLU A 78 -0.65 -1.76 7.18
CA GLU A 78 0.63 -2.05 7.83
C GLU A 78 0.77 -3.52 8.22
N LEU A 79 -0.29 -4.12 8.77
CA LEU A 79 -0.29 -5.54 9.11
C LEU A 79 -0.06 -6.40 7.86
N ILE A 80 -0.78 -6.12 6.77
CA ILE A 80 -0.62 -6.85 5.50
C ILE A 80 0.80 -6.68 4.93
N ILE A 81 1.33 -5.46 4.91
CA ILE A 81 2.69 -5.20 4.44
C ILE A 81 3.70 -5.95 5.31
N GLN A 82 3.50 -5.96 6.63
CA GLN A 82 4.38 -6.67 7.54
C GLN A 82 4.31 -8.19 7.30
N GLU A 83 3.13 -8.80 7.18
CA GLU A 83 3.00 -10.24 6.98
C GLU A 83 3.55 -10.74 5.63
N GLU A 84 3.47 -9.92 4.57
CA GLU A 84 3.88 -10.35 3.22
C GLU A 84 5.35 -10.08 2.90
N ILE A 85 5.96 -9.08 3.57
CA ILE A 85 7.26 -8.53 3.17
C ILE A 85 8.29 -8.56 4.30
N ILE A 86 7.87 -8.56 5.58
CA ILE A 86 8.77 -8.41 6.74
C ILE A 86 8.80 -9.70 7.57
#